data_AF-A0A3D5MNH3-F1
#
_entry.id   AF-A0A3D5MNH3-F1
#
_cell.length_a   1.000
_cell.length_b   1.000
_cell.length_c   1.000
_cell.angle_alpha   90.00
_cell.angle_beta   90.00
_cell.angle_gamma   90.00
#
_symmetry.space_group_name_H-M   'P 1'
#
loop_
_entity.id
_entity.type
_entity.pdbx_description
1 polymer ?
#
loop_
_entity_poly.entity_id
_entity_poly.type
_entity_poly.pdbx_seq_one_letter_code
_entity_poly.pdbx_strand_id
1 'polypeptide(L)'
;MTPSERRAALRHRVLLPLRGEEGEEAKRLKEDLVEEALRGLAHPALVLGLYRPGDDSERVRDYLLRAAGRSTGSDDLVRVYRMAFERFRRSLTAAVTAELTVLGRLAVGLGAASALEVGLRLHHVYGVPVIPGSALKGLAAHYCHNVWGERDTEFRGPTRSGQEGPPGPSYQVLFGSQEDAGHIIFHDAWILPECVAGSLELDVMTVHHRGYYTHAGTEPPTDYDDPVPVPFLSVKGTFLVAVECDVKGPDGARWAELAMALLKEALAEWGAGAKTNAGYGRLVSREALEALAAPGERPEEAVKSGVGGEGPGAGGVSSGGRARREYRRGEVVRVVRVEDPKGRGRLWFKVVGDPDAEGVVLPGGTPQDVALGEETDLVVYSHGGTLNFAWPDHPALSRRKGARDKGRSRR
;
A
#
# COMPACT_ATOMS: atom_id res chain seq x y z
N MET A 1 -15.20 -2.44 -45.22
CA MET A 1 -16.34 -2.49 -44.28
C MET A 1 -16.72 -1.08 -43.83
N THR A 2 -17.98 -0.73 -44.00
CA THR A 2 -18.59 0.49 -43.49
C THR A 2 -18.71 0.46 -41.95
N PRO A 3 -18.80 1.61 -41.25
CA PRO A 3 -18.94 1.65 -39.79
C PRO A 3 -20.18 0.92 -39.24
N SER A 4 -21.22 0.76 -40.05
CA SER A 4 -22.41 -0.03 -39.74
C SER A 4 -22.15 -1.53 -39.82
N GLU A 5 -21.41 -1.99 -40.84
CA GLU A 5 -21.01 -3.40 -40.99
C GLU A 5 -20.05 -3.85 -39.89
N ARG A 6 -19.15 -2.96 -39.44
CA ARG A 6 -18.22 -3.22 -38.32
C ARG A 6 -18.98 -3.40 -37.00
N ARG A 7 -19.97 -2.54 -36.72
CA ARG A 7 -20.85 -2.66 -35.55
C ARG A 7 -21.75 -3.89 -35.58
N ALA A 8 -22.22 -4.30 -36.77
CA ALA A 8 -23.01 -5.52 -36.93
C ALA A 8 -22.16 -6.79 -36.70
N ALA A 9 -20.91 -6.80 -37.19
CA ALA A 9 -19.97 -7.89 -36.91
C ALA A 9 -19.70 -8.07 -35.41
N LEU A 10 -19.64 -6.96 -34.65
CA LEU A 10 -19.44 -6.97 -33.19
C LEU A 10 -20.64 -7.47 -32.38
N ARG A 11 -21.88 -7.27 -32.86
CA ARG A 11 -23.08 -7.79 -32.19
C ARG A 11 -23.21 -9.31 -32.25
N HIS A 12 -22.63 -9.95 -33.26
CA HIS A 12 -22.69 -11.41 -33.47
C HIS A 12 -21.37 -12.15 -33.22
N ARG A 13 -20.23 -11.45 -33.11
CA ARG A 13 -18.91 -12.06 -32.95
C ARG A 13 -18.04 -11.22 -32.01
N VAL A 14 -18.13 -11.49 -30.72
CA VAL A 14 -17.04 -11.15 -29.79
C VAL A 14 -15.85 -12.04 -30.16
N LEU A 15 -14.87 -11.44 -30.86
CA LEU A 15 -13.51 -11.95 -31.04
C LEU A 15 -13.42 -13.47 -31.34
N LEU A 16 -13.96 -13.90 -32.49
CA LEU A 16 -13.38 -15.09 -33.11
C LEU A 16 -11.98 -14.70 -33.59
N PRO A 17 -10.96 -15.55 -33.38
CA PRO A 17 -9.66 -15.32 -34.00
C PRO A 17 -9.90 -15.18 -35.50
N LEU A 18 -9.36 -14.13 -36.12
CA LEU A 18 -9.11 -14.13 -37.56
C LEU A 18 -8.14 -15.29 -37.79
N ARG A 19 -8.68 -16.50 -37.93
CA ARG A 19 -7.92 -17.70 -38.25
C ARG A 19 -7.39 -17.49 -39.66
N GLY A 20 -6.08 -17.29 -39.79
CA GLY A 20 -5.37 -17.47 -41.05
C GLY A 20 -4.55 -16.29 -41.57
N GLU A 21 -4.51 -15.15 -40.88
CA GLU A 21 -3.64 -14.04 -41.31
C GLU A 21 -2.56 -13.77 -40.25
N GLU A 22 -1.41 -14.44 -40.42
CA GLU A 22 -0.19 -14.12 -39.68
C GLU A 22 0.50 -12.95 -40.40
N GLY A 23 0.52 -11.78 -39.77
CA GLY A 23 1.15 -10.58 -40.31
C GLY A 23 0.89 -9.33 -39.46
N GLU A 24 1.77 -8.33 -39.58
CA GLU A 24 1.67 -7.07 -38.84
C GLU A 24 0.39 -6.29 -39.19
N GLU A 25 -0.09 -6.42 -40.43
CA GLU A 25 -1.31 -5.78 -40.94
C GLU A 25 -2.58 -6.38 -40.32
N ALA A 26 -2.67 -7.70 -40.21
CA ALA A 26 -3.78 -8.38 -39.54
C ALA A 26 -3.85 -8.07 -38.03
N LYS A 27 -2.67 -7.92 -37.39
CA LYS A 27 -2.56 -7.45 -36.00
C LYS A 27 -3.09 -6.02 -35.86
N ARG A 28 -2.70 -5.10 -36.74
CA ARG A 28 -3.20 -3.71 -36.76
C ARG A 28 -4.71 -3.63 -37.00
N LEU A 29 -5.24 -4.43 -37.92
CA LEU A 29 -6.69 -4.49 -38.18
C LEU A 29 -7.48 -4.99 -36.96
N LYS A 30 -6.96 -6.00 -36.25
CA LYS A 30 -7.55 -6.48 -34.99
C LYS A 30 -7.54 -5.38 -33.91
N GLU A 31 -6.44 -4.65 -33.79
CA GLU A 31 -6.32 -3.50 -32.88
C GLU A 31 -7.37 -2.42 -33.21
N ASP A 32 -7.47 -1.98 -34.45
CA ASP A 32 -8.42 -0.94 -34.89
C ASP A 32 -9.90 -1.35 -34.67
N LEU A 33 -10.24 -2.62 -34.94
CA LEU A 33 -11.58 -3.15 -34.70
C LEU A 33 -11.94 -3.17 -33.20
N VAL A 34 -10.98 -3.52 -32.34
CA VAL A 34 -11.16 -3.46 -30.88
C VAL A 34 -11.34 -2.02 -30.43
N GLU A 35 -10.56 -1.07 -30.95
CA GLU A 35 -10.70 0.34 -30.60
C GLU A 35 -12.08 0.89 -31.00
N GLU A 36 -12.54 0.59 -32.21
CA GLU A 36 -13.86 1.00 -32.72
C GLU A 36 -15.01 0.35 -31.93
N ALA A 37 -14.86 -0.92 -31.51
CA ALA A 37 -15.84 -1.63 -30.70
C ALA A 37 -16.04 -1.03 -29.31
N LEU A 38 -14.94 -0.62 -28.69
CA LEU A 38 -14.92 -0.06 -27.35
C LEU A 38 -15.35 1.41 -27.33
N ARG A 39 -15.39 2.06 -28.50
CA ARG A 39 -15.82 3.46 -28.62
C ARG A 39 -17.30 3.59 -28.26
N GLY A 40 -17.56 4.26 -27.13
CA GLY A 40 -18.91 4.49 -26.62
C GLY A 40 -19.40 3.46 -25.58
N LEU A 41 -18.58 2.46 -25.22
CA LEU A 41 -18.85 1.64 -24.04
C LEU A 41 -18.63 2.48 -22.78
N ALA A 42 -19.63 2.48 -21.89
CA ALA A 42 -19.65 3.29 -20.68
C ALA A 42 -19.26 2.52 -19.41
N HIS A 43 -18.98 1.21 -19.49
CA HIS A 43 -18.85 0.35 -18.32
C HIS A 43 -17.41 -0.20 -18.14
N PRO A 44 -16.61 0.34 -17.20
CA PRO A 44 -15.19 -0.01 -17.09
C PRO A 44 -14.92 -1.50 -16.87
N ALA A 45 -15.71 -2.20 -16.05
CA ALA A 45 -15.50 -3.63 -15.83
C ALA A 45 -15.85 -4.50 -17.04
N LEU A 46 -16.72 -4.04 -17.94
CA LEU A 46 -17.00 -4.76 -19.19
C LEU A 46 -15.85 -4.51 -20.18
N VAL A 47 -15.36 -3.27 -20.26
CA VAL A 47 -14.17 -2.94 -21.05
C VAL A 47 -12.98 -3.82 -20.64
N LEU A 48 -12.70 -3.94 -19.33
CA LEU A 48 -11.61 -4.81 -18.86
C LEU A 48 -11.92 -6.31 -18.98
N GLY A 49 -13.19 -6.71 -18.82
CA GLY A 49 -13.62 -8.11 -18.96
C GLY A 49 -13.53 -8.66 -20.39
N LEU A 50 -13.44 -7.78 -21.39
CA LEU A 50 -13.15 -8.16 -22.78
C LEU A 50 -11.69 -8.54 -23.00
N TYR A 51 -10.79 -8.26 -22.04
CA TYR A 51 -9.41 -8.71 -22.08
C TYR A 51 -9.32 -10.22 -21.85
N ARG A 52 -8.69 -10.94 -22.78
CA ARG A 52 -8.35 -12.36 -22.61
C ARG A 52 -6.85 -12.46 -22.29
N PRO A 53 -6.47 -13.10 -21.17
CA PRO A 53 -5.07 -13.42 -20.89
C PRO A 53 -4.49 -14.24 -22.06
N GLY A 54 -3.37 -13.79 -22.64
CA GLY A 54 -2.73 -14.40 -23.81
C GLY A 54 -2.83 -13.59 -25.12
N ASP A 55 -3.56 -12.47 -25.14
CA ASP A 55 -3.42 -11.46 -26.20
C ASP A 55 -2.18 -10.58 -25.88
N ASP A 56 -1.02 -10.95 -26.44
CA ASP A 56 0.31 -10.35 -26.20
C ASP A 56 0.51 -8.95 -26.83
N SER A 57 -0.55 -8.23 -27.19
CA SER A 57 -0.41 -6.84 -27.65
C SER A 57 -0.45 -5.87 -26.47
N GLU A 58 0.73 -5.34 -26.09
CA GLU A 58 0.85 -4.23 -25.14
C GLU A 58 -0.01 -3.02 -25.54
N ARG A 59 -0.19 -2.78 -26.86
CA ARG A 59 -1.06 -1.72 -27.39
C ARG A 59 -2.52 -1.95 -27.03
N VAL A 60 -3.02 -3.17 -27.21
CA VAL A 60 -4.41 -3.53 -26.84
C VAL A 60 -4.61 -3.37 -25.33
N ARG A 61 -3.65 -3.82 -24.53
CA ARG A 61 -3.71 -3.66 -23.07
C ARG A 61 -3.74 -2.19 -22.66
N ASP A 62 -2.82 -1.36 -23.14
CA ASP A 62 -2.80 0.08 -22.84
C ASP A 62 -4.11 0.76 -23.28
N TYR A 63 -4.61 0.45 -24.48
CA TYR A 63 -5.88 0.97 -24.96
C TYR A 63 -7.05 0.58 -24.04
N LEU A 64 -7.14 -0.69 -23.62
CA LEU A 64 -8.19 -1.18 -22.72
C LEU A 64 -8.17 -0.47 -21.36
N LEU A 65 -6.98 -0.28 -20.77
CA LEU A 65 -6.83 0.43 -19.50
C LEU A 65 -7.27 1.90 -19.65
N ARG A 66 -6.87 2.57 -20.73
CA ARG A 66 -7.30 3.95 -21.03
C ARG A 66 -8.80 4.04 -21.30
N ALA A 67 -9.36 3.09 -22.04
CA ALA A 67 -10.78 3.02 -22.33
C ALA A 67 -11.59 2.80 -21.05
N ALA A 68 -11.14 1.94 -20.15
CA ALA A 68 -11.74 1.75 -18.83
C ALA A 68 -11.70 3.05 -18.00
N GLY A 69 -10.56 3.75 -17.99
CA GLY A 69 -10.42 5.06 -17.36
C GLY A 69 -11.42 6.09 -17.90
N ARG A 70 -11.48 6.26 -19.23
CA ARG A 70 -12.44 7.18 -19.88
C ARG A 70 -13.90 6.83 -19.60
N SER A 71 -14.22 5.54 -19.52
CA SER A 71 -15.59 5.05 -19.29
C SER A 71 -16.17 5.54 -17.96
N THR A 72 -15.31 5.80 -16.97
CA THR A 72 -15.75 6.34 -15.67
C THR A 72 -16.40 7.73 -15.76
N GLY A 73 -16.09 8.51 -16.81
CA GLY A 73 -16.67 9.82 -17.05
C GLY A 73 -18.01 9.80 -17.79
N SER A 74 -18.62 8.64 -18.01
CA SER A 74 -19.93 8.55 -18.66
C SER A 74 -21.06 9.03 -17.75
N ASP A 75 -21.83 10.02 -18.20
CA ASP A 75 -22.99 10.54 -17.46
C ASP A 75 -24.03 9.46 -17.15
N ASP A 76 -24.23 8.51 -18.05
CA ASP A 76 -25.16 7.39 -17.86
C ASP A 76 -24.69 6.45 -16.74
N LEU A 77 -23.39 6.15 -16.70
CA LEU A 77 -22.77 5.35 -15.65
C LEU A 77 -22.96 6.03 -14.29
N VAL A 78 -22.57 7.31 -14.20
CA VAL A 78 -22.64 8.09 -12.96
C VAL A 78 -24.09 8.21 -12.49
N ARG A 79 -25.04 8.41 -13.40
CA ARG A 79 -26.47 8.51 -13.06
C ARG A 79 -27.01 7.20 -12.47
N VAL A 80 -26.78 6.06 -13.13
CA VAL A 80 -27.24 4.75 -12.65
C VAL A 80 -26.55 4.38 -11.33
N TYR A 81 -25.24 4.61 -11.25
CA TYR A 81 -24.49 4.35 -10.03
C TYR A 81 -24.98 5.18 -8.85
N ARG A 82 -25.23 6.48 -9.05
CA ARG A 82 -25.75 7.37 -8.00
C ARG A 82 -27.05 6.84 -7.42
N MET A 83 -27.99 6.36 -8.24
CA MET A 83 -29.24 5.77 -7.76
C MET A 83 -28.99 4.52 -6.90
N ALA A 84 -28.05 3.67 -7.30
CA ALA A 84 -27.67 2.48 -6.56
C ALA A 84 -26.97 2.81 -5.24
N PHE A 85 -26.04 3.77 -5.27
CA PHE A 85 -25.32 4.28 -4.10
C PHE A 85 -26.29 4.86 -3.08
N GLU A 86 -27.25 5.68 -3.50
CA GLU A 86 -28.28 6.23 -2.61
C GLU A 86 -29.15 5.16 -1.98
N ARG A 87 -29.53 4.12 -2.75
CA ARG A 87 -30.25 2.97 -2.20
C ARG A 87 -29.42 2.22 -1.17
N PHE A 88 -28.14 1.98 -1.45
CA PHE A 88 -27.20 1.34 -0.52
C PHE A 88 -27.04 2.19 0.75
N ARG A 89 -26.76 3.48 0.63
CA ARG A 89 -26.63 4.41 1.75
C ARG A 89 -27.88 4.44 2.63
N ARG A 90 -29.08 4.42 2.03
CA ARG A 90 -30.34 4.34 2.79
C ARG A 90 -30.55 3.01 3.51
N SER A 91 -29.89 1.93 3.10
CA SER A 91 -29.96 0.65 3.81
C SER A 91 -29.07 0.59 5.05
N LEU A 92 -28.12 1.53 5.20
CA LEU A 92 -27.16 1.59 6.30
C LEU A 92 -27.72 2.30 7.55
N THR A 93 -28.96 2.01 7.94
CA THR A 93 -29.67 2.76 9.01
C THR A 93 -29.08 2.57 10.41
N ALA A 94 -28.43 1.44 10.67
CA ALA A 94 -27.83 1.11 11.96
C ALA A 94 -26.30 0.99 11.89
N ALA A 95 -25.71 1.31 10.74
CA ALA A 95 -24.27 1.19 10.53
C ALA A 95 -23.56 2.47 10.99
N VAL A 96 -22.38 2.30 11.55
CA VAL A 96 -21.41 3.37 11.70
C VAL A 96 -20.75 3.57 10.34
N THR A 97 -20.84 4.78 9.79
CA THR A 97 -20.32 5.11 8.47
C THR A 97 -19.21 6.15 8.53
N ALA A 98 -18.25 6.08 7.60
CA ALA A 98 -17.22 7.08 7.42
C ALA A 98 -16.87 7.25 5.95
N GLU A 99 -16.64 8.49 5.52
CA GLU A 99 -16.09 8.79 4.20
C GLU A 99 -14.58 8.90 4.30
N LEU A 100 -13.87 7.98 3.64
CA LEU A 100 -12.40 7.92 3.66
C LEU A 100 -11.83 8.11 2.26
N THR A 101 -10.88 9.03 2.14
CA THR A 101 -10.26 9.42 0.87
C THR A 101 -8.93 8.69 0.69
N VAL A 102 -8.71 8.15 -0.51
CA VAL A 102 -7.44 7.54 -0.89
C VAL A 102 -6.34 8.60 -0.89
N LEU A 103 -5.31 8.39 -0.07
CA LEU A 103 -4.08 9.19 -0.07
C LEU A 103 -3.18 8.71 -1.22
N GLY A 104 -2.89 9.61 -2.17
CA GLY A 104 -2.10 9.29 -3.35
C GLY A 104 -2.90 8.43 -4.35
N ARG A 105 -2.66 7.11 -4.34
CA ARG A 105 -3.26 6.15 -5.28
C ARG A 105 -3.49 4.80 -4.60
N LEU A 106 -4.56 4.11 -4.98
CA LEU A 106 -4.88 2.75 -4.54
C LEU A 106 -4.74 1.78 -5.73
N ALA A 107 -3.84 0.81 -5.64
CA ALA A 107 -3.54 -0.07 -6.77
C ALA A 107 -4.58 -1.20 -6.93
N VAL A 108 -5.06 -1.43 -8.17
CA VAL A 108 -6.07 -2.45 -8.51
C VAL A 108 -5.43 -3.64 -9.23
N GLY A 109 -5.83 -4.87 -8.88
CA GLY A 109 -5.80 -6.01 -9.79
C GLY A 109 -4.41 -6.45 -10.28
N LEU A 110 -3.38 -6.28 -9.45
CA LEU A 110 -2.01 -6.72 -9.75
C LEU A 110 -1.82 -8.15 -9.22
N GLY A 111 -2.42 -9.13 -9.89
CA GLY A 111 -2.50 -10.50 -9.36
C GLY A 111 -1.15 -11.20 -9.16
N ALA A 112 -0.99 -11.77 -7.99
CA ALA A 112 -0.72 -13.17 -7.70
C ALA A 112 -1.82 -13.68 -6.74
N ALA A 113 -2.16 -14.97 -6.84
CA ALA A 113 -3.24 -15.59 -6.07
C ALA A 113 -2.88 -15.79 -4.58
N SER A 114 -2.59 -14.71 -3.85
CA SER A 114 -2.47 -14.74 -2.40
C SER A 114 -3.66 -14.02 -1.77
N ALA A 115 -4.18 -14.57 -0.67
CA ALA A 115 -5.33 -14.04 0.07
C ALA A 115 -5.14 -12.59 0.58
N LEU A 116 -3.94 -12.02 0.45
CA LEU A 116 -3.57 -10.67 0.85
C LEU A 116 -3.67 -9.62 -0.28
N GLU A 117 -3.99 -10.02 -1.52
CA GLU A 117 -4.05 -9.11 -2.68
C GLU A 117 -5.47 -8.64 -3.05
N VAL A 118 -6.43 -8.81 -2.14
CA VAL A 118 -7.87 -8.74 -2.43
C VAL A 118 -8.47 -7.32 -2.38
N GLY A 119 -7.68 -6.28 -2.10
CA GLY A 119 -8.26 -5.05 -1.57
C GLY A 119 -9.13 -4.20 -2.50
N LEU A 120 -8.99 -4.24 -3.82
CA LEU A 120 -9.79 -3.37 -4.69
C LEU A 120 -10.18 -4.07 -6.00
N ARG A 121 -11.48 -4.05 -6.31
CA ARG A 121 -12.09 -4.65 -7.52
C ARG A 121 -13.01 -3.63 -8.18
N LEU A 122 -13.45 -3.90 -9.41
CA LEU A 122 -14.53 -3.16 -10.03
C LEU A 122 -15.86 -3.85 -9.73
N HIS A 123 -16.86 -3.08 -9.31
CA HIS A 123 -18.20 -3.57 -9.08
C HIS A 123 -18.79 -4.14 -10.37
N HIS A 124 -19.22 -5.40 -10.37
CA HIS A 124 -19.61 -6.10 -11.59
C HIS A 124 -20.76 -5.42 -12.37
N VAL A 125 -21.73 -4.84 -11.65
CA VAL A 125 -22.94 -4.22 -12.25
C VAL A 125 -22.73 -2.77 -12.67
N TYR A 126 -21.85 -2.03 -12.00
CA TYR A 126 -21.70 -0.59 -12.19
C TYR A 126 -20.32 -0.21 -12.72
N GLY A 127 -19.37 -1.14 -12.77
CA GLY A 127 -18.03 -0.93 -13.30
C GLY A 127 -17.16 0.04 -12.50
N VAL A 128 -17.61 0.49 -11.32
CA VAL A 128 -16.87 1.45 -10.47
C VAL A 128 -15.96 0.74 -9.47
N PRO A 129 -14.90 1.39 -8.96
CA PRO A 129 -14.09 0.85 -7.87
C PRO A 129 -14.92 0.52 -6.61
N VAL A 130 -14.64 -0.62 -6.00
CA VAL A 130 -15.22 -1.07 -4.73
C VAL A 130 -14.17 -1.83 -3.92
N ILE A 131 -14.10 -1.55 -2.61
CA ILE A 131 -13.25 -2.29 -1.68
C ILE A 131 -14.12 -3.36 -1.02
N PRO A 132 -13.85 -4.66 -1.20
CA PRO A 132 -14.69 -5.71 -0.62
C PRO A 132 -14.69 -5.66 0.91
N GLY A 133 -15.84 -5.87 1.54
CA GLY A 133 -16.00 -5.93 2.99
C GLY A 133 -15.18 -7.04 3.63
N SER A 134 -14.97 -8.15 2.90
CA SER A 134 -14.06 -9.21 3.32
C SER A 134 -12.59 -8.77 3.35
N ALA A 135 -12.17 -7.89 2.43
CA ALA A 135 -10.82 -7.31 2.44
C ALA A 135 -10.66 -6.32 3.61
N LEU A 136 -11.68 -5.50 3.86
CA LEU A 136 -11.71 -4.60 5.03
C LEU A 136 -11.65 -5.37 6.34
N LYS A 137 -12.46 -6.44 6.47
CA LYS A 137 -12.45 -7.34 7.62
C LYS A 137 -11.08 -7.98 7.81
N GLY A 138 -10.48 -8.50 6.74
CA GLY A 138 -9.15 -9.13 6.79
C GLY A 138 -8.05 -8.15 7.21
N LEU A 139 -8.07 -6.92 6.66
CA LEU A 139 -7.14 -5.86 7.04
C LEU A 139 -7.31 -5.49 8.52
N ALA A 140 -8.53 -5.22 8.97
CA ALA A 140 -8.82 -4.88 10.34
C ALA A 140 -8.44 -6.01 11.31
N ALA A 141 -8.73 -7.26 10.96
CA ALA A 141 -8.37 -8.43 11.76
C ALA A 141 -6.85 -8.59 11.91
N HIS A 142 -6.11 -8.40 10.82
CA HIS A 142 -4.64 -8.47 10.83
C HIS A 142 -4.04 -7.32 11.63
N TYR A 143 -4.56 -6.10 11.45
CA TYR A 143 -4.12 -4.94 12.23
C TYR A 143 -4.42 -5.10 13.72
N CYS A 144 -5.62 -5.57 14.05
CA CYS A 144 -6.05 -5.84 15.41
C CYS A 144 -5.08 -6.79 16.11
N HIS A 145 -4.78 -7.94 15.49
CA HIS A 145 -3.87 -8.92 16.08
C HIS A 145 -2.45 -8.37 16.33
N ASN A 146 -1.86 -7.65 15.36
CA ASN A 146 -0.46 -7.24 15.46
C ASN A 146 -0.24 -5.90 16.17
N VAL A 147 -1.24 -5.01 16.20
CA VAL A 147 -1.07 -3.66 16.76
C VAL A 147 -1.85 -3.50 18.06
N TRP A 148 -3.14 -3.83 18.06
CA TRP A 148 -3.95 -3.77 19.27
C TRP A 148 -3.63 -4.94 20.20
N GLY A 149 -3.44 -6.14 19.65
CA GLY A 149 -3.09 -7.36 20.37
C GLY A 149 -1.73 -7.30 21.09
N GLU A 150 -0.78 -6.50 20.60
CA GLU A 150 0.49 -6.23 21.30
C GLU A 150 0.30 -5.34 22.54
N ARG A 151 -0.72 -4.46 22.52
CA ARG A 151 -1.02 -3.53 23.62
C ARG A 151 -1.96 -4.14 24.64
N ASP A 152 -2.89 -4.97 24.17
CA ASP A 152 -3.94 -5.60 24.97
C ASP A 152 -4.31 -6.97 24.39
N THR A 153 -4.15 -8.01 25.20
CA THR A 153 -4.36 -9.40 24.81
C THR A 153 -5.83 -9.72 24.50
N GLU A 154 -6.79 -8.89 24.92
CA GLU A 154 -8.21 -9.05 24.55
C GLU A 154 -8.44 -8.91 23.03
N PHE A 155 -7.56 -8.17 22.34
CA PHE A 155 -7.63 -7.90 20.90
C PHE A 155 -6.72 -8.81 20.07
N ARG A 156 -6.09 -9.80 20.70
CA ARG A 156 -5.17 -10.70 20.00
C ARG A 156 -5.94 -11.76 19.21
N GLY A 157 -5.68 -11.83 17.90
CA GLY A 157 -6.21 -12.88 17.02
C GLY A 157 -5.54 -14.26 17.15
N PRO A 158 -6.04 -15.27 16.42
CA PRO A 158 -5.50 -16.63 16.44
C PRO A 158 -4.09 -16.71 15.82
N THR A 159 -3.20 -17.50 16.43
CA THR A 159 -1.87 -17.79 15.86
C THR A 159 -1.85 -19.11 15.09
N ARG A 160 -1.02 -19.15 14.03
CA ARG A 160 -0.96 -20.24 13.05
C ARG A 160 -0.50 -21.60 13.63
N SER A 161 0.07 -21.61 14.83
CA SER A 161 0.70 -22.76 15.46
C SER A 161 0.24 -23.01 16.91
N GLY A 162 -0.83 -22.35 17.36
CA GLY A 162 -1.35 -22.50 18.72
C GLY A 162 -0.41 -22.07 19.85
N GLN A 163 0.72 -21.42 19.51
CA GLN A 163 1.77 -21.06 20.46
C GLN A 163 1.37 -19.93 21.44
N GLU A 164 0.33 -19.16 21.11
CA GLU A 164 -0.09 -18.00 21.91
C GLU A 164 -1.46 -18.17 22.60
N GLY A 165 -2.09 -19.35 22.51
CA GLY A 165 -3.40 -19.61 23.11
C GLY A 165 -4.58 -19.11 22.25
N PRO A 166 -5.83 -19.19 22.78
CA PRO A 166 -7.03 -18.79 22.04
C PRO A 166 -7.06 -17.27 21.76
N PRO A 167 -7.81 -16.82 20.74
CA PRO A 167 -8.02 -15.40 20.50
C PRO A 167 -8.64 -14.71 21.73
N GLY A 168 -8.29 -13.44 21.96
CA GLY A 168 -8.87 -12.67 23.06
C GLY A 168 -10.39 -12.45 22.88
N PRO A 169 -11.15 -12.24 23.98
CA PRO A 169 -12.60 -12.12 23.91
C PRO A 169 -13.08 -11.01 22.96
N SER A 170 -12.46 -9.82 23.03
CA SER A 170 -12.80 -8.69 22.18
C SER A 170 -12.52 -8.96 20.70
N TYR A 171 -11.42 -9.66 20.39
CA TYR A 171 -11.16 -10.10 19.01
C TYR A 171 -12.25 -11.04 18.48
N GLN A 172 -12.70 -12.00 19.30
CA GLN A 172 -13.74 -12.95 18.90
C GLN A 172 -15.07 -12.24 18.65
N VAL A 173 -15.44 -11.26 19.49
CA VAL A 173 -16.65 -10.44 19.24
C VAL A 173 -16.55 -9.71 17.90
N LEU A 174 -15.39 -9.12 17.58
CA LEU A 174 -15.19 -8.34 16.35
C LEU A 174 -15.17 -9.22 15.09
N PHE A 175 -14.44 -10.34 15.12
CA PHE A 175 -14.09 -11.09 13.91
C PHE A 175 -14.62 -12.51 13.86
N GLY A 176 -14.97 -13.08 15.01
CA GLY A 176 -15.35 -14.47 15.20
C GLY A 176 -14.18 -15.39 15.50
N SER A 177 -14.49 -16.67 15.66
CA SER A 177 -13.56 -17.78 15.80
C SER A 177 -13.92 -18.88 14.77
N GLN A 178 -13.37 -20.08 14.93
CA GLN A 178 -13.81 -21.24 14.13
C GLN A 178 -15.17 -21.79 14.61
N GLU A 179 -15.55 -21.49 15.85
CA GLU A 179 -16.75 -22.03 16.50
C GLU A 179 -17.88 -20.98 16.53
N ASP A 180 -17.53 -19.69 16.58
CA ASP A 180 -18.48 -18.58 16.70
C ASP A 180 -18.32 -17.55 15.58
N ALA A 181 -19.44 -17.02 15.09
CA ALA A 181 -19.44 -15.91 14.15
C ALA A 181 -19.07 -14.59 14.84
N GLY A 182 -18.34 -13.72 14.15
CA GLY A 182 -18.13 -12.35 14.60
C GLY A 182 -19.40 -11.52 14.48
N HIS A 183 -19.60 -10.59 15.41
CA HIS A 183 -20.79 -9.75 15.51
C HIS A 183 -20.72 -8.49 14.63
N ILE A 184 -19.57 -8.19 14.04
CA ILE A 184 -19.40 -7.04 13.16
C ILE A 184 -19.52 -7.43 11.69
N ILE A 185 -20.47 -6.78 11.02
CA ILE A 185 -20.71 -6.83 9.60
C ILE A 185 -19.86 -5.73 8.95
N PHE A 186 -18.89 -6.14 8.13
CA PHE A 186 -18.09 -5.24 7.29
C PHE A 186 -18.72 -5.17 5.91
N HIS A 187 -19.33 -4.03 5.58
CA HIS A 187 -19.90 -3.82 4.25
C HIS A 187 -18.79 -3.51 3.24
N ASP A 188 -19.06 -3.77 1.96
CA ASP A 188 -18.22 -3.26 0.88
C ASP A 188 -18.14 -1.73 0.97
N ALA A 189 -16.95 -1.15 0.79
CA ALA A 189 -16.82 0.29 0.70
C ALA A 189 -17.05 0.77 -0.73
N TRP A 190 -18.06 1.62 -0.89
CA TRP A 190 -18.53 2.13 -2.18
C TRP A 190 -17.92 3.52 -2.43
N ILE A 191 -17.37 3.75 -3.62
CA ILE A 191 -16.84 5.06 -4.01
C ILE A 191 -17.97 6.11 -4.04
N LEU A 192 -17.72 7.34 -3.63
CA LEU A 192 -18.72 8.40 -3.71
C LEU A 192 -19.06 8.71 -5.18
N PRO A 193 -20.34 8.93 -5.54
CA PRO A 193 -20.75 9.19 -6.92
C PRO A 193 -20.01 10.34 -7.61
N GLU A 194 -19.68 11.40 -6.88
CA GLU A 194 -18.90 12.55 -7.34
C GLU A 194 -17.43 12.22 -7.64
N CYS A 195 -16.90 11.14 -7.06
CA CYS A 195 -15.54 10.69 -7.30
C CYS A 195 -15.43 9.68 -8.43
N VAL A 196 -16.54 9.16 -8.97
CA VAL A 196 -16.53 8.13 -10.02
C VAL A 196 -15.84 8.65 -11.28
N ALA A 197 -16.19 9.85 -11.74
CA ALA A 197 -15.57 10.42 -12.92
C ALA A 197 -14.08 10.66 -12.65
N GLY A 198 -13.21 9.98 -13.40
CA GLY A 198 -11.76 10.06 -13.20
C GLY A 198 -11.23 9.22 -12.03
N SER A 199 -12.05 8.33 -11.44
CA SER A 199 -11.60 7.46 -10.34
C SER A 199 -10.52 6.48 -10.76
N LEU A 200 -10.43 6.14 -12.04
CA LEU A 200 -9.48 5.18 -12.61
C LEU A 200 -8.39 5.90 -13.40
N GLU A 201 -7.16 5.87 -12.88
CA GLU A 201 -5.99 6.47 -13.52
C GLU A 201 -4.96 5.40 -13.91
N LEU A 202 -4.33 5.58 -15.07
CA LEU A 202 -3.21 4.76 -15.49
C LEU A 202 -1.98 5.06 -14.61
N ASP A 203 -1.30 3.99 -14.22
CA ASP A 203 -0.05 4.02 -13.49
C ASP A 203 0.95 3.02 -14.10
N VAL A 204 2.24 3.18 -13.81
CA VAL A 204 3.30 2.40 -14.43
C VAL A 204 4.14 1.68 -13.37
N MET A 205 4.06 0.36 -13.46
CA MET A 205 5.03 -0.65 -13.07
C MET A 205 6.43 -0.51 -13.66
N THR A 206 7.56 -0.40 -12.96
CA THR A 206 8.85 -0.80 -13.59
C THR A 206 9.44 -1.98 -12.82
N VAL A 207 9.36 -3.18 -13.40
CA VAL A 207 10.00 -4.36 -12.81
C VAL A 207 11.41 -4.43 -13.36
N HIS A 208 12.39 -4.39 -12.47
CA HIS A 208 13.81 -4.44 -12.84
C HIS A 208 14.33 -5.87 -13.00
N HIS A 209 13.73 -6.92 -12.42
CA HIS A 209 14.31 -8.29 -12.47
C HIS A 209 13.28 -9.38 -12.79
N ARG A 210 12.69 -9.34 -13.98
CA ARG A 210 11.62 -10.29 -14.37
C ARG A 210 12.12 -11.75 -14.40
N GLY A 211 13.36 -11.99 -14.83
CA GLY A 211 13.97 -13.33 -14.88
C GLY A 211 14.10 -14.00 -13.51
N TYR A 212 14.55 -13.24 -12.49
CA TYR A 212 14.66 -13.72 -11.11
C TYR A 212 13.31 -14.17 -10.51
N TYR A 213 12.25 -13.38 -10.73
CA TYR A 213 10.90 -13.69 -10.22
C TYR A 213 10.18 -14.79 -11.00
N THR A 214 10.50 -14.96 -12.29
CA THR A 214 9.83 -15.95 -13.16
C THR A 214 10.49 -17.33 -13.06
N HIS A 215 11.79 -17.40 -12.75
CA HIS A 215 12.57 -18.64 -12.74
C HIS A 215 13.14 -19.05 -11.37
N ALA A 216 12.50 -18.62 -10.28
CA ALA A 216 12.76 -19.11 -8.91
C ALA A 216 14.28 -19.28 -8.58
N GLY A 217 15.11 -18.29 -8.94
CA GLY A 217 16.51 -18.24 -8.53
C GLY A 217 17.55 -18.97 -9.40
N THR A 218 17.25 -19.35 -10.65
CA THR A 218 18.29 -19.89 -11.55
C THR A 218 19.21 -18.84 -12.17
N GLU A 219 18.83 -17.55 -12.15
CA GLU A 219 19.68 -16.44 -12.58
C GLU A 219 19.82 -15.40 -11.46
N PRO A 220 21.04 -15.02 -11.05
CA PRO A 220 21.25 -13.97 -10.07
C PRO A 220 20.75 -12.62 -10.64
N PRO A 221 20.03 -11.80 -9.84
CA PRO A 221 19.54 -10.51 -10.31
C PRO A 221 20.73 -9.61 -10.66
N THR A 222 20.81 -9.15 -11.90
CA THR A 222 21.88 -8.26 -12.35
C THR A 222 21.35 -6.83 -12.47
N ASP A 223 22.13 -5.83 -12.04
CA ASP A 223 21.75 -4.41 -12.07
C ASP A 223 21.63 -3.83 -13.51
N TYR A 224 21.77 -4.67 -14.56
CA TYR A 224 21.76 -4.29 -15.98
C TYR A 224 20.47 -4.67 -16.72
N ASP A 225 19.49 -5.24 -16.03
CA ASP A 225 18.20 -5.60 -16.63
C ASP A 225 17.42 -4.33 -17.02
N ASP A 226 16.97 -4.26 -18.27
CA ASP A 226 16.16 -3.14 -18.77
C ASP A 226 14.84 -3.03 -17.99
N PRO A 227 14.45 -1.82 -17.52
CA PRO A 227 13.17 -1.65 -16.85
C PRO A 227 12.04 -1.92 -17.84
N VAL A 228 11.19 -2.91 -17.55
CA VAL A 228 10.01 -3.18 -18.36
C VAL A 228 8.82 -2.42 -17.76
N PRO A 229 8.29 -1.38 -18.44
CA PRO A 229 7.14 -0.64 -17.97
C PRO A 229 5.87 -1.49 -18.09
N VAL A 230 5.21 -1.78 -16.97
CA VAL A 230 3.96 -2.54 -16.91
C VAL A 230 2.83 -1.61 -16.50
N PRO A 231 1.99 -1.13 -17.43
CA PRO A 231 0.87 -0.27 -17.09
C PRO A 231 -0.18 -1.03 -16.27
N PHE A 232 -0.75 -0.37 -15.26
CA PHE A 232 -1.84 -0.88 -14.44
C PHE A 232 -2.82 0.24 -14.07
N LEU A 233 -4.00 -0.13 -13.57
CA LEU A 233 -4.98 0.84 -13.10
C LEU A 233 -4.82 1.09 -11.61
N SER A 234 -4.84 2.36 -11.26
CA SER A 234 -4.85 2.88 -9.91
C SER A 234 -6.13 3.67 -9.67
N VAL A 235 -6.49 3.82 -8.41
CA VAL A 235 -7.72 4.50 -8.00
C VAL A 235 -7.45 5.70 -7.12
N LYS A 236 -8.22 6.75 -7.40
CA LYS A 236 -8.39 7.92 -6.55
C LYS A 236 -9.86 8.11 -6.23
N GLY A 237 -10.12 8.81 -5.14
CA GLY A 237 -11.47 9.16 -4.73
C GLY A 237 -11.72 8.86 -3.26
N THR A 238 -12.95 9.16 -2.85
CA THR A 238 -13.44 8.95 -1.50
C THR A 238 -14.42 7.79 -1.50
N PHE A 239 -14.34 6.94 -0.48
CA PHE A 239 -15.18 5.76 -0.30
C PHE A 239 -16.03 5.91 0.96
N LEU A 240 -17.32 5.57 0.85
CA LEU A 240 -18.19 5.35 1.98
C LEU A 240 -17.89 3.96 2.57
N VAL A 241 -17.27 3.94 3.73
CA VAL A 241 -16.99 2.76 4.54
C VAL A 241 -18.10 2.62 5.58
N ALA A 242 -18.59 1.40 5.80
CA ALA A 242 -19.64 1.13 6.77
C ALA A 242 -19.39 -0.17 7.53
N VAL A 243 -19.61 -0.13 8.83
CA VAL A 243 -19.63 -1.31 9.71
C VAL A 243 -20.89 -1.30 10.56
N GLU A 244 -21.47 -2.46 10.79
CA GLU A 244 -22.68 -2.63 11.59
C GLU A 244 -22.47 -3.74 12.60
N CYS A 245 -23.07 -3.62 13.78
CA CYS A 245 -23.19 -4.74 14.71
C CYS A 245 -24.56 -5.40 14.54
N ASP A 246 -24.57 -6.73 14.50
CA ASP A 246 -25.79 -7.52 14.47
C ASP A 246 -26.63 -7.33 15.76
N VAL A 247 -25.97 -7.16 16.90
CA VAL A 247 -26.58 -6.81 18.18
C VAL A 247 -27.10 -5.37 18.16
N LYS A 248 -28.38 -5.20 18.48
CA LYS A 248 -29.03 -3.88 18.54
C LYS A 248 -28.89 -3.25 19.94
N GLY A 249 -28.90 -1.93 19.97
CA GLY A 249 -28.83 -1.15 21.21
C GLY A 249 -27.46 -0.51 21.46
N PRO A 250 -27.28 0.16 22.62
CA PRO A 250 -26.09 0.94 22.91
C PRO A 250 -24.79 0.13 22.90
N ASP A 251 -24.82 -1.11 23.39
CA ASP A 251 -23.62 -1.94 23.45
C ASP A 251 -23.15 -2.38 22.04
N GLY A 252 -24.08 -2.78 21.18
CA GLY A 252 -23.77 -3.08 19.78
C GLY A 252 -23.27 -1.86 19.01
N ALA A 253 -23.83 -0.68 19.27
CA ALA A 253 -23.34 0.58 18.70
C ALA A 253 -21.89 0.87 19.12
N ARG A 254 -21.54 0.67 20.40
CA ARG A 254 -20.16 0.82 20.89
C ARG A 254 -19.19 -0.15 20.22
N TRP A 255 -19.61 -1.39 19.99
CA TRP A 255 -18.80 -2.37 19.26
C TRP A 255 -18.60 -1.98 17.79
N ALA A 256 -19.64 -1.45 17.12
CA ALA A 256 -19.53 -0.95 15.76
C ALA A 256 -18.62 0.30 15.68
N GLU A 257 -18.70 1.20 16.65
CA GLU A 257 -17.80 2.37 16.76
C GLU A 257 -16.34 1.95 16.95
N LEU A 258 -16.09 0.98 17.84
CA LEU A 258 -14.76 0.42 18.07
C LEU A 258 -14.21 -0.23 16.79
N ALA A 259 -15.03 -1.02 16.09
CA ALA A 259 -14.64 -1.64 14.83
C ALA A 259 -14.34 -0.60 13.74
N MET A 260 -15.12 0.49 13.67
CA MET A 260 -14.85 1.59 12.74
C MET A 260 -13.55 2.32 13.08
N ALA A 261 -13.26 2.55 14.36
CA ALA A 261 -12.02 3.18 14.79
C ALA A 261 -10.80 2.32 14.41
N LEU A 262 -10.85 1.02 14.73
CA LEU A 262 -9.85 0.03 14.33
C LEU A 262 -9.62 0.04 12.81
N LEU A 263 -10.71 0.03 12.03
CA LEU A 263 -10.62 0.00 10.58
C LEU A 263 -10.01 1.29 10.00
N LYS A 264 -10.34 2.45 10.58
CA LYS A 264 -9.74 3.74 10.19
C LYS A 264 -8.23 3.75 10.44
N GLU A 265 -7.77 3.28 11.60
CA GLU A 265 -6.34 3.14 11.91
C GLU A 265 -5.64 2.21 10.91
N ALA A 266 -6.21 1.03 10.67
CA ALA A 266 -5.65 0.06 9.75
C ALA A 266 -5.53 0.59 8.32
N LEU A 267 -6.56 1.29 7.83
CA LEU A 267 -6.57 1.91 6.50
C LEU A 267 -5.58 3.09 6.39
N ALA A 268 -5.38 3.86 7.46
CA ALA A 268 -4.45 4.98 7.47
C ALA A 268 -2.98 4.53 7.54
N GLU A 269 -2.67 3.51 8.35
CA GLU A 269 -1.29 3.09 8.61
C GLU A 269 -0.80 2.01 7.65
N TRP A 270 -1.64 1.01 7.36
CA TRP A 270 -1.26 -0.16 6.56
C TRP A 270 -1.84 -0.12 5.15
N GLY A 271 -3.02 0.48 4.98
CA GLY A 271 -3.69 0.61 3.69
C GLY A 271 -4.34 -0.66 3.19
N ALA A 272 -5.21 -0.48 2.19
CA ALA A 272 -5.88 -1.55 1.47
C ALA A 272 -5.26 -1.75 0.07
N GLY A 273 -5.54 -2.88 -0.56
CA GLY A 273 -5.14 -3.14 -1.95
C GLY A 273 -3.70 -3.61 -2.08
N ALA A 274 -3.19 -3.57 -3.31
CA ALA A 274 -1.84 -4.06 -3.62
C ALA A 274 -0.77 -2.99 -3.33
N LYS A 275 0.47 -3.46 -3.11
CA LYS A 275 1.67 -2.60 -3.03
C LYS A 275 1.63 -1.54 -1.93
N THR A 276 1.03 -1.89 -0.79
CA THR A 276 1.00 -1.04 0.40
C THR A 276 2.39 -0.65 0.92
N ASN A 277 3.40 -1.50 0.70
CA ASN A 277 4.82 -1.20 1.02
C ASN A 277 5.42 -0.09 0.16
N ALA A 278 4.87 0.16 -1.03
CA ALA A 278 5.28 1.26 -1.91
C ALA A 278 4.47 2.55 -1.67
N GLY A 279 3.66 2.59 -0.60
CA GLY A 279 2.85 3.74 -0.22
C GLY A 279 1.45 3.78 -0.84
N TYR A 280 1.04 2.78 -1.61
CA TYR A 280 -0.31 2.72 -2.17
C TYR A 280 -1.36 2.39 -1.10
N GLY A 281 -2.57 2.86 -1.36
CA GLY A 281 -3.78 2.35 -0.73
C GLY A 281 -4.02 2.78 0.70
N ARG A 282 -3.36 3.84 1.18
CA ARG A 282 -3.74 4.50 2.43
C ARG A 282 -5.05 5.25 2.22
N LEU A 283 -5.98 5.11 3.17
CA LEU A 283 -7.21 5.89 3.19
C LEU A 283 -7.30 6.65 4.51
N VAL A 284 -7.63 7.95 4.42
CA VAL A 284 -7.70 8.85 5.57
C VAL A 284 -8.99 9.66 5.53
N SER A 285 -9.44 10.19 6.66
CA SER A 285 -10.59 11.11 6.65
C SER A 285 -10.25 12.40 5.91
N ARG A 286 -11.27 13.15 5.50
CA ARG A 286 -11.08 14.44 4.83
C ARG A 286 -10.30 15.42 5.72
N GLU A 287 -10.62 15.45 7.02
CA GLU A 287 -9.95 16.32 7.99
C GLU A 287 -8.46 16.00 8.11
N ALA A 288 -8.12 14.71 8.15
CA ALA A 288 -6.73 14.26 8.18
C ALA A 288 -5.99 14.60 6.88
N LEU A 289 -6.65 14.50 5.73
CA LEU A 289 -6.08 14.90 4.45
C LEU A 289 -5.81 16.42 4.39
N GLU A 290 -6.75 17.23 4.86
CA GLU A 290 -6.61 18.69 4.94
C GLU A 290 -5.49 19.08 5.90
N ALA A 291 -5.36 18.40 7.05
CA ALA A 291 -4.26 18.62 7.98
C ALA A 291 -2.88 18.27 7.37
N LEU A 292 -2.79 17.21 6.57
CA LEU A 292 -1.57 16.84 5.84
C LEU A 292 -1.25 17.80 4.68
N ALA A 293 -2.27 18.45 4.10
CA ALA A 293 -2.13 19.41 3.01
C ALA A 293 -1.88 20.84 3.49
N ALA A 294 -2.16 21.14 4.76
CA ALA A 294 -1.84 22.43 5.35
C ALA A 294 -0.33 22.70 5.21
N PRO A 295 0.08 23.90 4.75
CA PRO A 295 1.49 24.21 4.60
C PRO A 295 2.17 24.17 5.97
N GLY A 296 2.89 23.08 6.23
CA GLY A 296 3.81 23.02 7.37
C GLY A 296 4.86 24.12 7.20
N GLU A 297 5.07 24.91 8.25
CA GLU A 297 6.22 25.80 8.36
C GLU A 297 7.47 25.00 8.02
N ARG A 298 8.06 25.30 6.86
CA ARG A 298 9.37 24.76 6.49
C ARG A 298 10.35 25.36 7.48
N PRO A 299 11.21 24.57 8.16
CA PRO A 299 12.32 25.14 8.89
C PRO A 299 13.17 25.91 7.88
N GLU A 300 13.24 27.23 8.02
CA GLU A 300 14.17 28.06 7.26
C GLU A 300 15.59 27.51 7.49
N GLU A 301 16.25 27.09 6.41
CA GLU A 301 17.67 26.81 6.41
C GLU A 301 18.41 28.11 6.73
N ALA A 302 18.74 28.29 8.01
CA ALA A 302 19.65 29.32 8.46
C ALA A 302 21.02 29.11 7.81
N VAL A 303 21.30 29.92 6.79
CA VAL A 303 22.63 30.13 6.23
C VAL A 303 23.53 30.65 7.37
N LYS A 304 24.36 29.77 7.94
CA LYS A 304 25.40 30.16 8.89
C LYS A 304 26.62 30.67 8.13
N SER A 305 26.73 32.00 8.05
CA SER A 305 27.99 32.73 7.86
C SER A 305 28.48 33.30 9.20
N GLY A 306 29.79 33.19 9.50
CA GLY A 306 30.47 33.89 10.62
C GLY A 306 30.53 33.07 11.92
N VAL A 307 31.65 32.46 12.33
CA VAL A 307 32.88 33.03 12.93
C VAL A 307 32.69 33.56 14.37
N GLY A 308 33.23 32.79 15.33
CA GLY A 308 34.01 33.27 16.50
C GLY A 308 33.28 33.75 17.76
N GLY A 309 33.70 33.22 18.93
CA GLY A 309 33.71 33.98 20.20
C GLY A 309 33.04 33.33 21.43
N GLU A 310 33.87 32.71 22.28
CA GLU A 310 33.93 32.78 23.76
C GLU A 310 32.65 32.63 24.64
N GLY A 311 32.70 31.71 25.61
CA GLY A 311 31.84 31.71 26.81
C GLY A 311 32.38 32.66 27.91
N PRO A 312 31.96 32.61 29.20
CA PRO A 312 31.00 31.69 29.86
C PRO A 312 29.92 32.41 30.72
N GLY A 313 28.95 31.66 31.27
CA GLY A 313 28.02 32.21 32.28
C GLY A 313 26.95 31.21 32.73
N ALA A 314 26.87 31.01 34.04
CA ALA A 314 26.16 29.94 34.74
C ALA A 314 24.64 30.15 34.91
N GLY A 315 23.93 29.03 35.15
CA GLY A 315 22.74 28.99 36.01
C GLY A 315 21.44 28.58 35.33
N GLY A 316 20.86 27.44 35.75
CA GLY A 316 19.46 27.11 35.49
C GLY A 316 19.21 25.62 35.25
N VAL A 317 19.04 24.86 36.34
CA VAL A 317 18.51 23.49 36.29
C VAL A 317 17.01 23.58 36.00
N SER A 318 16.59 23.05 34.86
CA SER A 318 15.20 22.62 34.63
C SER A 318 15.24 21.24 33.99
N SER A 319 14.60 20.27 34.63
CA SER A 319 14.41 18.90 34.17
C SER A 319 13.65 18.88 32.84
N GLY A 320 14.37 18.87 31.72
CA GLY A 320 13.84 18.67 30.38
C GLY A 320 13.93 17.20 29.98
N GLY A 321 12.81 16.62 29.54
CA GLY A 321 12.82 15.33 28.84
C GLY A 321 13.82 15.38 27.69
N ARG A 322 14.73 14.39 27.64
CA ARG A 322 15.74 14.30 26.57
C ARG A 322 15.00 14.20 25.24
N ALA A 323 15.14 15.22 24.39
CA ALA A 323 14.77 15.14 22.99
C ALA A 323 15.53 13.94 22.39
N ARG A 324 14.79 12.96 21.86
CA ARG A 324 15.34 11.74 21.26
C ARG A 324 16.25 12.15 20.10
N ARG A 325 17.52 11.75 20.14
CA ARG A 325 18.49 12.08 19.09
C ARG A 325 18.06 11.40 17.79
N GLU A 326 17.90 12.17 16.73
CA GLU A 326 17.64 11.60 15.40
C GLU A 326 18.93 11.06 14.77
N TYR A 327 18.96 9.77 14.50
CA TYR A 327 20.09 9.09 13.85
C TYR A 327 19.91 9.07 12.34
N ARG A 328 20.95 9.44 11.58
CA ARG A 328 20.89 9.45 10.12
C ARG A 328 21.52 8.19 9.55
N ARG A 329 20.94 7.66 8.47
CA ARG A 329 21.54 6.56 7.71
C ARG A 329 22.94 6.95 7.22
N GLY A 330 23.94 6.12 7.50
CA GLY A 330 25.34 6.33 7.18
C GLY A 330 26.16 6.97 8.29
N GLU A 331 25.55 7.38 9.40
CA GLU A 331 26.24 7.89 10.58
C GLU A 331 27.00 6.77 11.29
N VAL A 332 28.27 7.00 11.63
CA VAL A 332 29.06 6.10 12.49
C VAL A 332 28.76 6.44 13.94
N VAL A 333 28.30 5.46 14.70
CA VAL A 333 27.97 5.60 16.12
C VAL A 333 28.73 4.57 16.93
N ARG A 334 29.21 5.01 18.10
CA ARG A 334 29.80 4.10 19.07
C ARG A 334 28.71 3.37 19.83
N VAL A 335 28.80 2.05 19.87
CA VAL A 335 27.79 1.18 20.45
C VAL A 335 28.43 0.16 21.38
N VAL A 336 27.69 -0.26 22.40
CA VAL A 336 28.08 -1.34 23.32
C VAL A 336 27.24 -2.58 23.05
N ARG A 337 27.89 -3.74 23.03
CA ARG A 337 27.26 -5.05 22.88
C ARG A 337 26.41 -5.36 24.11
N VAL A 338 25.13 -5.69 23.91
CA VAL A 338 24.22 -6.13 24.99
C VAL A 338 23.58 -7.46 24.65
N GLU A 339 23.00 -8.11 25.66
CA GLU A 339 22.17 -9.29 25.46
C GLU A 339 20.95 -8.93 24.59
N ASP A 340 20.54 -9.87 23.74
CA ASP A 340 19.36 -9.70 22.90
C ASP A 340 18.11 -9.65 23.80
N PRO A 341 17.44 -8.49 23.94
CA PRO A 341 16.27 -8.34 24.80
C PRO A 341 15.07 -9.18 24.33
N LYS A 342 15.11 -9.70 23.10
CA LYS A 342 14.08 -10.57 22.53
C LYS A 342 14.43 -12.06 22.62
N GLY A 343 15.59 -12.42 23.18
CA GLY A 343 16.01 -13.81 23.39
C GLY A 343 16.19 -14.64 22.13
N ARG A 344 16.44 -14.01 20.96
CA ARG A 344 16.54 -14.68 19.65
C ARG A 344 17.98 -14.91 19.19
N GLY A 345 18.96 -14.74 20.08
CA GLY A 345 20.38 -14.97 19.81
C GLY A 345 21.00 -14.01 18.79
N ARG A 346 20.41 -12.82 18.59
CA ARG A 346 20.89 -11.85 17.59
C ARG A 346 21.97 -10.92 18.13
N LEU A 347 22.70 -10.31 17.19
CA LEU A 347 23.65 -9.27 17.53
C LEU A 347 22.95 -7.92 17.85
N TRP A 348 22.53 -7.73 19.11
CA TRP A 348 22.02 -6.47 19.69
C TRP A 348 23.05 -5.48 20.27
N PHE A 349 22.86 -4.19 20.05
CA PHE A 349 23.75 -3.12 20.50
C PHE A 349 22.98 -1.88 20.98
N LYS A 350 23.56 -1.13 21.92
CA LYS A 350 23.06 0.17 22.40
C LYS A 350 24.05 1.29 22.09
N VAL A 351 23.58 2.47 21.69
CA VAL A 351 24.45 3.62 21.45
C VAL A 351 25.01 4.16 22.77
N VAL A 352 26.33 4.32 22.84
CA VAL A 352 26.99 4.87 24.02
C VAL A 352 26.57 6.34 24.19
N GLY A 353 25.96 6.66 25.33
CA GLY A 353 25.43 7.99 25.64
C GLY A 353 23.93 8.20 25.32
N ASP A 354 23.29 7.26 24.62
CA ASP A 354 21.84 7.28 24.34
C ASP A 354 21.23 5.87 24.55
N PRO A 355 20.79 5.55 25.78
CA PRO A 355 20.30 4.21 26.12
C PRO A 355 18.96 3.84 25.45
N ASP A 356 18.22 4.82 24.93
CA ASP A 356 16.95 4.62 24.20
C ASP A 356 17.19 4.33 22.70
N ALA A 357 18.43 4.44 22.25
CA ALA A 357 18.88 4.14 20.90
C ALA A 357 19.57 2.77 20.84
N GLU A 358 18.77 1.74 20.62
CA GLU A 358 19.23 0.36 20.52
C GLU A 358 18.81 -0.30 19.21
N GLY A 359 19.52 -1.36 18.83
CA GLY A 359 19.35 -1.94 17.52
C GLY A 359 20.07 -3.25 17.28
N VAL A 360 19.72 -3.87 16.15
CA VAL A 360 20.33 -5.12 15.68
C VAL A 360 21.28 -4.87 14.52
N VAL A 361 22.34 -5.66 14.41
CA VAL A 361 23.21 -5.63 13.24
C VAL A 361 22.61 -6.46 12.10
N LEU A 362 22.65 -5.93 10.88
CA LEU A 362 22.28 -6.67 9.70
C LEU A 362 23.14 -7.93 9.52
N PRO A 363 22.55 -9.04 9.04
CA PRO A 363 23.31 -10.22 8.66
C PRO A 363 24.12 -9.95 7.38
N GLY A 364 25.40 -10.35 7.38
CA GLY A 364 26.37 -10.06 6.32
C GLY A 364 27.40 -9.01 6.76
N GLY A 365 28.61 -9.05 6.21
CA GLY A 365 29.79 -8.33 6.74
C GLY A 365 30.69 -9.25 7.57
N THR A 366 31.95 -8.87 7.80
CA THR A 366 32.87 -9.68 8.63
C THR A 366 32.45 -9.53 10.10
N PRO A 367 31.89 -10.56 10.76
CA PRO A 367 31.53 -10.44 12.17
C PRO A 367 32.82 -10.21 12.97
N GLN A 368 32.90 -9.12 13.71
CA GLN A 368 33.89 -9.03 14.77
C GLN A 368 33.32 -9.80 15.97
N ASP A 369 34.12 -10.70 16.55
CA ASP A 369 33.81 -11.39 17.80
C ASP A 369 33.81 -10.37 18.95
N VAL A 370 32.75 -9.55 19.04
CA VAL A 370 32.58 -8.51 20.07
C VAL A 370 31.88 -9.13 21.27
N ALA A 371 32.58 -9.20 22.39
CA ALA A 371 32.05 -9.79 23.62
C ALA A 371 30.94 -8.92 24.24
N LEU A 372 30.05 -9.53 25.04
CA LEU A 372 29.04 -8.77 25.79
C LEU A 372 29.71 -7.70 26.65
N GLY A 373 29.23 -6.45 26.55
CA GLY A 373 29.80 -5.29 27.24
C GLY A 373 30.95 -4.58 26.51
N GLU A 374 31.42 -5.08 25.38
CA GLU A 374 32.48 -4.44 24.59
C GLU A 374 31.90 -3.35 23.66
N GLU A 375 32.65 -2.25 23.52
CA GLU A 375 32.29 -1.12 22.65
C GLU A 375 32.92 -1.28 21.26
N THR A 376 32.15 -0.94 20.22
CA THR A 376 32.63 -0.90 18.84
C THR A 376 31.92 0.20 18.06
N ASP A 377 32.44 0.54 16.88
CA ASP A 377 31.87 1.57 16.02
C ASP A 377 31.07 0.90 14.88
N LEU A 378 29.77 1.17 14.82
CA LEU A 378 28.86 0.66 13.78
C LEU A 378 28.24 1.79 12.97
N VAL A 379 27.81 1.46 11.76
CA VAL A 379 27.13 2.41 10.87
C VAL A 379 25.62 2.25 10.99
N VAL A 380 24.89 3.34 11.21
CA VAL A 380 23.42 3.34 11.20
C VAL A 380 22.94 3.04 9.77
N TYR A 381 22.27 1.91 9.57
CA TYR A 381 21.76 1.50 8.26
C TYR A 381 20.34 1.98 7.99
N SER A 382 19.47 1.95 9.00
CA SER A 382 18.12 2.52 8.92
C SER A 382 17.63 2.92 10.31
N HIS A 383 16.82 3.98 10.37
CA HIS A 383 16.23 4.50 11.60
C HIS A 383 14.71 4.28 11.60
N GLY A 384 14.18 3.84 12.74
CA GLY A 384 12.78 3.51 13.03
C GLY A 384 12.61 3.28 14.55
N GLY A 385 11.56 2.60 15.00
CA GLY A 385 11.35 2.31 16.44
C GLY A 385 12.57 1.66 17.12
N THR A 386 13.24 0.74 16.41
CA THR A 386 14.54 0.12 16.74
C THR A 386 15.53 0.38 15.62
N LEU A 387 16.81 0.67 15.93
CA LEU A 387 17.84 0.93 14.92
C LEU A 387 18.30 -0.36 14.23
N ASN A 388 18.69 -0.27 12.96
CA ASN A 388 19.47 -1.31 12.31
C ASN A 388 20.88 -0.79 12.05
N PHE A 389 21.88 -1.54 12.50
CA PHE A 389 23.29 -1.24 12.33
C PHE A 389 23.91 -2.12 11.23
N ALA A 390 25.03 -1.68 10.68
CA ALA A 390 25.86 -2.45 9.78
C ALA A 390 27.33 -2.28 10.16
N TRP A 391 28.14 -3.32 9.94
CA TRP A 391 29.59 -3.23 10.04
C TRP A 391 30.13 -2.22 9.01
N PRO A 392 31.21 -1.48 9.30
CA PRO A 392 31.76 -0.48 8.37
C PRO A 392 32.13 -1.04 6.98
N ASP A 393 32.46 -2.33 6.88
CA ASP A 393 32.79 -3.07 5.66
C ASP A 393 31.56 -3.70 4.96
N HIS A 394 30.36 -3.50 5.48
CA HIS A 394 29.15 -4.18 5.00
C HIS A 394 28.83 -3.78 3.53
N PRO A 395 28.61 -4.73 2.61
CA PRO A 395 28.41 -4.46 1.17
C PRO A 395 27.19 -3.58 0.86
N ALA A 396 26.18 -3.59 1.72
CA ALA A 396 25.03 -2.69 1.60
C ALA A 396 25.35 -1.18 1.82
N LEU A 397 26.54 -0.83 2.33
CA LEU A 397 26.99 0.56 2.50
C LEU A 397 27.67 1.15 1.25
N SER A 398 28.17 0.32 0.32
CA SER A 398 28.96 0.76 -0.84
C SER A 398 28.13 1.19 -2.06
N ARG A 399 26.80 0.99 -2.06
CA ARG A 399 25.88 1.28 -3.18
C ARG A 399 25.68 2.76 -3.57
N ARG A 400 26.47 3.72 -3.05
CA ARG A 400 26.27 5.18 -3.32
C ARG A 400 27.42 5.93 -4.00
N LYS A 401 28.57 5.30 -4.32
CA LYS A 401 29.70 6.04 -4.95
C LYS A 401 29.57 6.34 -6.45
N GLY A 402 28.51 5.89 -7.14
CA GLY A 402 28.39 6.02 -8.61
C GLY A 402 27.72 7.28 -9.19
N ALA A 403 27.11 8.15 -8.37
CA ALA A 403 26.14 9.14 -8.89
C ALA A 403 26.55 10.63 -8.77
N ARG A 404 27.83 10.98 -8.57
CA ARG A 404 28.24 12.39 -8.39
C ARG A 404 29.43 12.92 -9.20
N ASP A 405 29.98 12.17 -10.16
CA ASP A 405 31.20 12.61 -10.88
C ASP A 405 31.08 12.70 -12.43
N LYS A 406 29.92 13.09 -12.95
CA LYS A 406 29.75 13.45 -14.39
C LYS A 406 29.43 14.93 -14.55
N GLY A 407 30.30 15.79 -14.04
CA GLY A 407 30.10 17.23 -14.06
C GLY A 407 31.38 18.06 -14.04
N ARG A 408 32.51 17.58 -14.59
CA ARG A 408 33.70 18.42 -14.81
C ARG A 408 34.67 17.82 -15.83
N SER A 409 34.36 17.93 -17.12
CA SER A 409 35.37 18.04 -18.18
C SER A 409 34.71 18.45 -19.49
N ARG A 410 34.58 19.76 -19.70
CA ARG A 410 34.50 20.41 -21.01
C ARG A 410 35.19 21.76 -20.90
N ARG A 411 36.50 21.75 -21.15
CA ARG A 411 37.24 22.81 -21.83
C ARG A 411 38.19 22.14 -22.79
#